data_AF-A0A5B2WVI4-F1
#
_entry.id   AF-A0A5B2WVI4-F1
#
_cell.length_a   1.000
_cell.length_b   1.000
_cell.length_c   1.000
_cell.angle_alpha   90.00
_cell.angle_beta   90.00
_cell.angle_gamma   90.00
#
_symmetry.space_group_name_H-M   'P 1'
#
loop_
_entity.id
_entity.type
_entity.pdbx_description
1 polymer ?
#
loop_
_entity_poly.entity_id
_entity_poly.type
_entity_poly.pdbx_seq_one_letter_code
_entity_poly.pdbx_strand_id
1 'polypeptide(L)'
;MEASPRAHGTYYRCPARTLAPGSLALASHPPAVYLREDVIQDAVDGWLGELFAPKNLDRTVAALVSLLPHLCRRPARTLRRTDEKRRGSASRRRKRS
;
A
#
# COMPACT_ATOMS: atom_id res chain seq x y z
N MET A 1 -4.53 -4.69 -4.86
CA MET A 1 -5.90 -5.23 -4.73
C MET A 1 -6.84 -4.05 -4.84
N GLU A 2 -7.88 -4.15 -5.65
CA GLU A 2 -8.79 -3.01 -5.87
C GLU A 2 -10.21 -3.45 -5.55
N ALA A 3 -10.91 -2.67 -4.73
CA ALA A 3 -12.32 -2.91 -4.45
C ALA A 3 -13.15 -2.54 -5.69
N SER A 4 -14.16 -3.34 -5.98
CA SER A 4 -15.13 -3.11 -7.04
C SER A 4 -16.53 -3.36 -6.46
N PRO A 5 -17.15 -2.33 -5.86
CA PRO A 5 -18.50 -2.45 -5.31
C PRO A 5 -19.50 -2.85 -6.40
N ARG A 6 -20.37 -3.80 -6.09
CA ARG A 6 -21.47 -4.27 -6.95
C ARG A 6 -22.79 -4.23 -6.16
N ALA A 7 -23.91 -4.38 -6.85
CA ALA A 7 -25.25 -4.32 -6.24
C ALA A 7 -25.46 -5.35 -5.10
N HIS A 8 -24.72 -6.46 -5.12
CA HIS A 8 -24.85 -7.57 -4.16
C HIS A 8 -23.59 -7.79 -3.31
N GLY A 9 -22.72 -6.79 -3.19
CA GLY A 9 -21.56 -6.84 -2.28
C GLY A 9 -20.27 -6.26 -2.86
N THR A 10 -19.23 -6.23 -2.03
CA THR A 10 -17.88 -5.82 -2.44
C THR A 10 -17.13 -7.01 -3.03
N TYR A 11 -16.50 -6.77 -4.18
CA TYR A 11 -15.57 -7.73 -4.76
C TYR A 11 -14.17 -7.14 -4.78
N TYR A 12 -13.19 -7.94 -4.43
CA TYR A 12 -11.78 -7.62 -4.59
C TYR A 12 -11.25 -8.25 -5.87
N ARG A 13 -10.63 -7.44 -6.72
CA ARG A 13 -9.88 -7.94 -7.88
C ARG A 13 -8.40 -8.06 -7.53
N CYS A 14 -7.85 -9.24 -7.78
CA CYS A 14 -6.41 -9.49 -7.77
C CYS A 14 -5.94 -9.71 -9.22
N PRO A 15 -5.33 -8.69 -9.87
CA PRO A 15 -4.74 -8.87 -11.19
C PRO A 15 -3.33 -9.46 -11.06
N ALA A 16 -3.00 -10.46 -11.87
CA ALA A 16 -1.69 -11.14 -11.83
C ALA A 16 -0.50 -10.18 -11.94
N ARG A 17 -0.65 -9.06 -12.66
CA ARG A 17 0.37 -7.99 -12.78
C ARG A 17 0.74 -7.29 -11.47
N THR A 18 -0.06 -7.47 -10.42
CA THR A 18 0.24 -6.94 -9.07
C THR A 18 1.01 -7.92 -8.20
N LEU A 19 1.22 -9.16 -8.66
CA LEU A 19 2.09 -10.11 -8.00
C LEU A 19 3.56 -9.73 -8.25
N ALA A 20 4.42 -10.08 -7.29
CA ALA A 20 5.84 -9.84 -7.42
C ALA A 20 6.41 -10.62 -8.63
N PRO A 21 7.25 -9.98 -9.48
CA PRO A 21 7.95 -10.67 -10.55
C PRO A 21 8.74 -11.86 -10.02
N GLY A 22 8.58 -13.03 -10.64
CA GLY A 22 9.26 -14.28 -10.23
C GLY A 22 8.64 -15.02 -9.05
N SER A 23 7.50 -14.57 -8.52
CA SER A 23 6.79 -15.35 -7.48
C SER A 23 6.21 -16.65 -8.04
N LEU A 24 6.26 -17.73 -7.27
CA LEU A 24 5.61 -19.01 -7.62
C LEU A 24 4.10 -18.83 -7.82
N ALA A 25 3.50 -17.90 -7.08
CA ALA A 25 2.11 -17.50 -7.26
C ALA A 25 1.84 -16.95 -8.68
N LEU A 26 2.74 -16.16 -9.26
CA LEU A 26 2.56 -15.62 -10.62
C LEU A 26 2.54 -16.72 -11.69
N ALA A 27 3.22 -17.85 -11.46
CA ALA A 27 3.27 -18.96 -12.42
C ALA A 27 1.96 -19.77 -12.48
N SER A 28 1.19 -19.81 -11.39
CA SER A 28 -0.06 -20.58 -11.28
C SER A 28 -1.32 -19.72 -11.20
N HIS A 29 -1.18 -18.42 -10.96
CA HIS A 29 -2.32 -17.53 -10.74
C HIS A 29 -2.97 -17.11 -12.08
N PRO A 30 -4.31 -17.21 -12.21
CA PRO A 30 -5.04 -16.73 -13.38
C PRO A 30 -4.83 -15.22 -13.65
N PRO A 31 -5.05 -14.72 -14.87
CA PRO A 31 -4.82 -13.31 -15.21
C PRO A 31 -5.54 -12.30 -14.29
N ALA A 32 -6.76 -12.63 -13.87
CA ALA A 32 -7.51 -11.88 -12.88
C ALA A 32 -8.43 -12.81 -12.10
N VAL A 33 -8.48 -12.63 -10.78
CA VAL A 33 -9.42 -13.34 -9.89
C VAL A 33 -10.31 -12.30 -9.18
N TYR A 34 -11.61 -12.59 -9.12
CA TYR A 34 -12.59 -11.83 -8.36
C TYR A 34 -13.00 -12.62 -7.13
N LEU A 35 -12.69 -12.10 -5.95
CA LEU A 35 -13.08 -12.67 -4.67
C LEU A 35 -14.17 -11.81 -4.07
N ARG A 36 -15.22 -12.44 -3.53
CA ARG A 36 -16.27 -11.74 -2.80
C ARG A 36 -15.81 -11.55 -1.36
N GLU A 37 -15.99 -10.34 -0.82
CA GLU A 37 -15.52 -9.96 0.51
C GLU A 37 -16.13 -10.84 1.61
N ASP A 38 -17.45 -11.05 1.55
CA ASP A 38 -18.23 -11.86 2.51
C ASP A 38 -17.67 -13.27 2.72
N VAL A 39 -17.14 -13.91 1.67
CA VAL A 39 -16.59 -15.27 1.75
C VAL A 39 -15.24 -15.32 2.47
N ILE A 40 -14.46 -14.24 2.43
CA ILE A 40 -13.08 -14.22 2.96
C ILE A 40 -12.94 -13.44 4.26
N GLN A 41 -13.89 -12.56 4.57
CA GLN A 41 -13.82 -11.62 5.68
C GLN A 41 -13.57 -12.35 7.00
N ASP A 42 -14.41 -13.32 7.37
CA ASP A 42 -14.29 -14.02 8.65
C ASP A 42 -12.96 -14.75 8.81
N ALA A 43 -12.44 -15.35 7.73
CA ALA A 43 -11.16 -16.05 7.74
C ALA A 43 -9.98 -15.09 7.93
N VAL A 44 -10.02 -13.93 7.26
CA VAL A 44 -8.98 -12.90 7.39
C VAL A 44 -9.02 -12.24 8.76
N ASP A 45 -10.21 -11.91 9.25
CA ASP A 45 -10.40 -11.30 10.57
C ASP A 45 -9.96 -12.25 11.69
N GLY A 46 -10.28 -13.54 11.57
CA GLY A 46 -9.80 -14.58 12.48
C GLY A 46 -8.26 -14.65 12.49
N TRP A 47 -7.64 -14.70 11.32
CA TRP A 47 -6.18 -14.72 11.19
C TRP A 47 -5.50 -13.46 11.75
N LEU A 48 -6.06 -12.28 11.48
CA LEU A 48 -5.58 -11.03 12.06
C LEU A 48 -5.74 -11.03 13.59
N GLY A 49 -6.87 -11.54 14.10
CA GLY A 49 -7.10 -11.74 15.52
C GLY A 49 -6.05 -12.64 16.17
N GLU A 50 -5.63 -13.71 15.49
CA GLU A 50 -4.55 -14.57 15.98
C GLU A 50 -3.20 -13.87 16.00
N LEU A 51 -2.86 -13.10 14.96
CA LEU A 51 -1.60 -12.33 14.91
C LEU A 51 -1.50 -11.31 16.03
N PHE A 52 -2.61 -10.68 16.40
CA PHE A 52 -2.68 -9.67 17.46
C PHE A 52 -3.24 -10.22 18.78
N ALA A 53 -3.34 -11.54 18.93
CA ALA A 53 -3.71 -12.15 20.20
C ALA A 53 -2.68 -11.79 21.27
N PRO A 54 -3.05 -11.61 22.55
CA PRO A 54 -2.13 -11.18 23.60
C PRO A 54 -0.83 -11.98 23.69
N LYS A 55 -0.89 -13.29 23.42
CA LYS A 55 0.25 -14.21 23.38
C LYS A 55 1.24 -13.97 22.23
N ASN A 56 0.82 -13.27 21.17
CA ASN A 56 1.57 -13.05 19.93
C ASN A 56 1.96 -11.58 19.72
N LEU A 57 1.43 -10.65 20.53
CA LEU A 57 1.59 -9.21 20.32
C LEU A 57 3.05 -8.78 20.21
N ASP A 58 3.90 -9.15 21.17
CA ASP A 58 5.30 -8.72 21.19
C ASP A 58 6.06 -9.22 19.95
N ARG A 59 5.80 -10.47 19.55
CA ARG A 59 6.38 -11.06 18.35
C ARG A 59 5.94 -10.32 17.10
N THR A 60 4.65 -10.05 16.96
CA THR A 60 4.08 -9.37 15.79
C THR A 60 4.60 -7.94 15.69
N VAL A 61 4.65 -7.20 16.81
CA VAL A 61 5.20 -5.84 16.85
C VAL A 61 6.69 -5.85 16.50
N ALA A 62 7.49 -6.75 17.07
CA ALA A 62 8.91 -6.87 16.75
C ALA A 62 9.15 -7.15 15.26
N ALA A 63 8.34 -8.02 14.65
CA ALA A 63 8.41 -8.32 13.22
C ALA A 63 8.09 -7.08 12.37
N LEU A 64 7.04 -6.32 12.71
CA LEU A 64 6.69 -5.08 12.02
C LEU A 64 7.80 -4.03 12.15
N VAL A 65 8.40 -3.88 13.33
CA VAL A 65 9.51 -2.93 13.56
C VAL A 65 10.74 -3.32 12.75
N SER A 66 11.06 -4.61 12.67
CA SER A 66 12.17 -5.11 11.84
C SER A 66 11.98 -4.83 10.34
N LEU A 67 10.75 -4.64 9.86
CA LEU A 67 10.44 -4.36 8.45
C LEU A 67 10.46 -2.86 8.11
N LEU A 68 10.41 -1.96 9.10
CA LEU A 68 10.41 -0.50 8.90
C LEU A 68 11.57 0.01 8.02
N PRO A 69 12.82 -0.46 8.15
CA PRO A 69 13.91 -0.01 7.28
C PRO A 69 13.65 -0.28 5.79
N HIS A 70 12.92 -1.35 5.48
CA HIS A 70 12.57 -1.71 4.10
C HIS A 70 11.39 -0.89 3.55
N LEU A 71 10.49 -0.45 4.42
CA LEU A 71 9.34 0.40 4.07
C LEU A 71 9.72 1.88 3.93
N CYS A 72 10.75 2.34 4.67
CA CYS A 72 11.28 3.71 4.60
C CYS A 72 12.18 3.98 3.39
N ARG A 73 12.34 3.03 2.46
CA ARG A 73 13.05 3.29 1.20
C ARG A 73 12.17 4.15 0.29
N ARG A 74 12.17 5.46 0.52
CA ARG A 74 11.66 6.44 -0.45
C ARG A 74 12.29 6.11 -1.82
N PRO A 75 11.50 5.95 -2.91
CA PRO A 75 12.10 5.94 -4.22
C PRO A 75 12.83 7.28 -4.38
N ALA A 76 14.10 7.22 -4.79
CA ALA A 76 14.88 8.39 -5.14
C ALA A 76 14.15 9.09 -6.30
N ARG A 77 13.24 10.00 -5.95
CA ARG A 77 12.55 10.85 -6.90
C ARG A 77 13.65 11.73 -7.48
N THR A 78 14.00 11.49 -8.73
CA THR A 78 14.93 12.31 -9.51
C THR A 78 14.51 13.77 -9.37
N LEU A 79 15.23 14.50 -8.51
CA LEU A 79 15.08 15.93 -8.34
C LEU A 79 15.69 16.58 -9.59
N ARG A 80 14.96 16.58 -10.71
CA ARG A 80 15.20 17.56 -11.77
C ARG A 80 14.76 18.92 -11.24
N ARG A 81 15.72 19.56 -10.56
CA ARG A 81 15.98 21.00 -10.47
C ARG A 81 14.92 21.87 -11.15
N THR A 82 13.98 22.39 -10.37
CA THR A 82 13.19 23.60 -10.69
C THR A 82 13.00 24.44 -9.42
N ASP A 83 14.12 24.80 -8.77
CA ASP A 83 14.14 25.71 -7.62
C ASP A 83 14.15 27.21 -8.00
N GLU A 84 14.09 27.56 -9.29
CA GLU A 84 14.22 28.94 -9.76
C GLU A 84 12.96 29.80 -9.53
N LYS A 85 11.77 29.21 -9.29
CA LYS A 85 10.51 29.97 -9.39
C LYS A 85 9.89 30.44 -8.07
N ARG A 86 10.45 30.07 -6.90
CA ARG A 86 9.87 30.45 -5.59
C ARG A 86 10.52 31.67 -4.91
N ARG A 87 11.67 32.15 -5.39
CA ARG A 87 12.35 33.35 -4.83
C ARG A 87 11.94 34.67 -5.51
N GLY A 88 11.29 34.63 -6.68
CA GLY A 88 10.89 35.84 -7.42
C GLY A 88 9.58 36.50 -6.99
N SER A 89 8.74 35.84 -6.19
CA SER A 89 7.41 36.34 -5.82
C SER A 89 7.39 37.14 -4.51
N ALA A 90 8.44 37.06 -3.70
CA ALA A 90 8.53 37.77 -2.42
C ALA A 90 9.10 39.20 -2.54
N SER A 91 9.83 39.53 -3.61
CA SER A 91 10.46 40.85 -3.79
C SER A 91 9.60 41.89 -4.53
N ARG A 92 8.47 41.50 -5.16
CA ARG A 92 7.58 42.43 -5.88
C ARG A 92 6.51 43.10 -5.00
N ARG A 93 6.33 42.68 -3.74
CA ARG A 93 5.32 43.25 -2.84
C ARG A 93 5.83 44.38 -1.92
N ARG A 94 7.12 44.71 -1.96
CA ARG A 94 7.75 45.76 -1.13
C ARG A 94 8.11 47.06 -1.87
N LYS A 95 7.79 47.18 -3.16
CA LYS A 95 8.07 48.39 -3.99
C LYS A 95 6.82 49.16 -4.42
N ARG A 96 5.70 48.99 -3.72
CA ARG A 96 4.39 49.59 -4.02
C ARG A 96 3.69 50.16 -2.77
N SER A 97 4.47 50.71 -1.85
CA SER A 97 4.04 51.67 -0.82
C SER A 97 4.92 52.90 -0.91
#